data_AF-A0A418VAX5-F1
#
_entry.id   AF-A0A418VAX5-F1
#
_cell.length_a   1.000
_cell.length_b   1.000
_cell.length_c   1.000
_cell.angle_alpha   90.00
_cell.angle_beta   90.00
_cell.angle_gamma   90.00
#
_symmetry.space_group_name_H-M   'P 1'
#
loop_
_entity.id
_entity.type
_entity.pdbx_description
1 polymer ?
#
loop_
_entity_poly.entity_id
_entity_poly.type
_entity_poly.pdbx_seq_one_letter_code
_entity_poly.pdbx_strand_id
1 'polypeptide(L)'
;MNVTRHFSDTRTAQGRVRFLLQSGAVHLMAEGPGWQHASTHAGLQDAATFLAVIPQVPQALYEAALSELERRLNLELQDAA
;
A
#
# COMPACT_ATOMS: atom_id res chain seq x y z
N MET A 1 -6.18 14.52 17.14
CA MET A 1 -6.51 14.49 15.70
C MET A 1 -5.79 13.30 15.09
N ASN A 2 -6.49 12.21 14.75
CA ASN A 2 -5.89 11.07 14.05
C ASN A 2 -5.81 11.42 12.56
N VAL A 3 -4.66 11.95 12.13
CA VAL A 3 -4.42 12.25 10.72
C VAL A 3 -4.09 10.94 10.01
N THR A 4 -4.97 10.53 9.09
CA THR A 4 -4.67 9.44 8.15
C THR A 4 -3.81 10.01 7.02
N ARG A 5 -2.54 9.62 6.97
CA ARG A 5 -1.59 10.06 5.95
C ARG A 5 -1.57 9.05 4.81
N HIS A 6 -1.78 9.51 3.57
CA HIS A 6 -1.60 8.66 2.40
C HIS A 6 -0.10 8.46 2.16
N PHE A 7 0.40 7.24 2.38
CA PHE A 7 1.81 6.92 2.14
C PHE A 7 2.05 6.66 0.66
N SER A 8 1.28 5.76 0.06
CA SER A 8 1.30 5.51 -1.38
C SER A 8 -0.12 5.24 -1.91
N ASP A 9 -0.33 5.59 -3.19
CA ASP A 9 -1.59 5.42 -3.91
C ASP A 9 -1.26 5.05 -5.36
N THR A 10 -1.18 3.75 -5.62
CA THR A 10 -0.89 3.20 -6.95
C THR A 10 -2.19 2.92 -7.66
N ARG A 11 -2.35 3.49 -8.87
CA ARG A 11 -3.53 3.31 -9.72
C ARG A 11 -3.10 2.76 -11.08
N THR A 12 -3.73 1.68 -11.50
CA THR A 12 -3.55 1.07 -12.83
C THR A 12 -4.91 0.81 -13.47
N ALA A 13 -4.91 0.35 -14.72
CA ALA A 13 -6.14 -0.12 -15.37
C ALA A 13 -6.76 -1.36 -14.69
N GLN A 14 -5.97 -2.10 -13.90
CA GLN A 14 -6.38 -3.36 -13.28
C GLN A 14 -6.90 -3.19 -11.85
N GLY A 15 -6.64 -2.04 -11.23
CA GLY A 15 -7.07 -1.75 -9.87
C GLY A 15 -6.25 -0.65 -9.20
N ARG A 16 -6.41 -0.55 -7.89
CA ARG A 16 -5.76 0.46 -7.06
C ARG A 16 -5.31 -0.15 -5.75
N VAL A 17 -4.11 0.21 -5.32
CA VAL A 17 -3.55 -0.17 -4.02
C VAL A 17 -3.14 1.09 -3.28
N ARG A 18 -3.53 1.17 -2.00
CA ARG A 18 -3.19 2.27 -1.10
C ARG A 18 -2.60 1.74 0.19
N PHE A 19 -1.53 2.40 0.63
CA PHE A 19 -0.97 2.26 1.96
C PHE A 19 -1.21 3.58 2.71
N LEU A 20 -1.96 3.53 3.80
CA LEU A 20 -2.27 4.69 4.63
C LEU A 20 -1.62 4.51 6.00
N LEU A 21 -0.95 5.54 6.51
CA LEU A 21 -0.44 5.56 7.88
C LEU A 21 -1.46 6.22 8.79
N GLN A 22 -1.82 5.56 9.89
CA GLN A 22 -2.71 6.12 10.89
C GLN A 22 -2.32 5.62 12.27
N SER A 23 -1.98 6.55 13.17
CA SER A 23 -1.77 6.27 14.60
C SER A 23 -0.83 5.09 14.90
N GLY A 24 0.27 4.97 14.15
CA GLY A 24 1.25 3.88 14.32
C GLY A 24 0.88 2.56 13.64
N ALA A 25 -0.21 2.53 12.87
CA ALA A 25 -0.61 1.38 12.06
C ALA A 25 -0.62 1.72 10.57
N VAL A 26 -0.63 0.69 9.73
CA VAL A 26 -0.76 0.78 8.29
C VAL A 26 -2.09 0.18 7.85
N HIS A 27 -2.91 0.95 7.14
CA HIS A 27 -4.09 0.45 6.46
C HIS A 27 -3.73 0.14 5.01
N LEU A 28 -3.85 -1.14 4.64
CA LEU A 28 -3.74 -1.61 3.27
C LEU A 28 -5.14 -1.64 2.65
N MET A 29 -5.34 -0.95 1.54
CA MET A 29 -6.55 -1.04 0.73
C MET A 29 -6.17 -1.46 -0.67
N ALA A 30 -6.80 -2.51 -1.19
CA ALA A 30 -6.63 -2.96 -2.57
C ALA A 30 -8.02 -3.16 -3.19
N GLU A 31 -8.25 -2.64 -4.40
CA GLU A 31 -9.54 -2.72 -5.07
C GLU A 31 -9.38 -2.87 -6.57
N GLY A 32 -10.34 -3.54 -7.20
CA GLY A 32 -10.40 -3.74 -8.64
C GLY A 32 -11.81 -4.12 -9.09
N PRO A 33 -12.02 -4.49 -10.36
CA PRO A 33 -13.34 -4.80 -10.89
C PRO A 33 -14.00 -5.97 -10.12
N GLY A 34 -15.04 -5.68 -9.36
CA GLY A 34 -15.81 -6.70 -8.63
C GLY A 34 -15.16 -7.21 -7.34
N TRP A 35 -14.06 -6.62 -6.88
CA TRP A 35 -13.41 -7.01 -5.62
C TRP A 35 -12.82 -5.82 -4.87
N GLN A 36 -12.80 -5.94 -3.56
CA GLN A 36 -12.16 -4.99 -2.66
C GLN A 36 -11.58 -5.74 -1.46
N HIS A 37 -10.50 -5.20 -0.92
CA HIS A 37 -9.81 -5.72 0.24
C HIS A 37 -9.36 -4.55 1.11
N ALA A 38 -9.55 -4.69 2.43
CA ALA A 38 -9.03 -3.76 3.41
C ALA A 38 -8.50 -4.54 4.63
N SER A 39 -7.28 -4.23 5.06
CA SER A 39 -6.70 -4.78 6.29
C SER A 39 -5.78 -3.76 6.99
N THR A 40 -5.53 -4.01 8.27
CA THR A 40 -4.64 -3.18 9.10
C THR A 40 -3.45 -4.00 9.56
N HIS A 41 -2.26 -3.39 9.53
CA HIS A 41 -0.97 -4.01 9.81
C HIS A 41 -0.14 -3.13 10.76
N ALA A 42 0.82 -3.74 11.43
CA ALA A 42 1.71 -3.01 12.34
C ALA A 42 2.74 -2.14 11.58
N GLY A 43 3.13 -2.54 10.38
CA GLY A 43 4.10 -1.80 9.56
C GLY A 43 3.88 -1.94 8.05
N LEU A 44 4.62 -1.12 7.29
CA LEU A 44 4.58 -1.14 5.82
C LEU A 44 5.07 -2.47 5.26
N GLN A 45 6.08 -3.08 5.89
CA GLN A 45 6.62 -4.39 5.50
C GLN A 45 5.56 -5.50 5.62
N ASP A 46 4.81 -5.52 6.74
CA ASP A 46 3.75 -6.50 6.97
C ASP A 46 2.62 -6.33 5.96
N ALA A 47 2.21 -5.07 5.71
CA ALA A 47 1.20 -4.75 4.70
C ALA A 47 1.64 -5.17 3.29
N ALA A 48 2.89 -4.91 2.92
CA ALA A 48 3.46 -5.28 1.62
C ALA A 48 3.52 -6.80 1.45
N THR A 49 3.93 -7.51 2.50
CA THR A 49 3.95 -8.98 2.53
C THR A 49 2.54 -9.54 2.39
N PHE A 50 1.56 -8.94 3.08
CA PHE A 50 0.17 -9.36 2.99
C PHE A 50 -0.44 -9.11 1.61
N LEU A 51 -0.06 -8.03 0.93
CA LEU A 51 -0.53 -7.75 -0.43
C LEU A 51 -0.25 -8.91 -1.39
N ALA A 52 0.88 -9.61 -1.23
CA ALA A 52 1.26 -10.76 -2.05
C ALA A 52 0.34 -11.99 -1.90
N VAL A 53 -0.42 -12.07 -0.82
CA VAL A 53 -1.32 -13.21 -0.55
C VAL A 53 -2.79 -12.91 -0.86
N ILE A 54 -3.12 -11.73 -1.37
CA ILE A 54 -4.49 -11.38 -1.76
C ILE A 54 -4.75 -11.98 -3.16
N PRO A 55 -5.59 -13.02 -3.30
CA PRO A 55 -5.69 -13.79 -4.54
C PRO A 55 -6.30 -12.98 -5.70
N GLN A 56 -7.06 -11.93 -5.41
CA GLN A 56 -7.67 -11.07 -6.43
C GLN A 56 -6.72 -10.01 -6.98
N VAL A 57 -5.56 -9.78 -6.35
CA VAL A 57 -4.61 -8.76 -6.77
C VAL A 57 -3.79 -9.31 -7.95
N PRO A 58 -3.90 -8.71 -9.15
CA PRO A 58 -3.09 -9.14 -10.29
C PRO A 58 -1.61 -8.86 -10.04
N GLN A 59 -0.73 -9.72 -10.58
CA GLN A 59 0.73 -9.57 -10.42
C GLN A 59 1.24 -8.18 -10.83
N ALA A 60 0.77 -7.64 -11.96
CA ALA A 60 1.19 -6.32 -12.42
C ALA A 60 0.75 -5.18 -11.48
N LEU A 61 -0.40 -5.31 -10.81
CA LEU A 61 -0.85 -4.36 -9.79
C LEU A 61 0.00 -4.48 -8.52
N TYR A 62 0.35 -5.70 -8.11
CA TYR A 62 1.25 -5.96 -6.99
C TYR A 62 2.64 -5.34 -7.23
N GLU A 63 3.26 -5.62 -8.38
CA GLU A 63 4.58 -5.10 -8.73
C GLU A 63 4.58 -3.57 -8.77
N ALA A 64 3.58 -2.95 -9.42
CA ALA A 64 3.45 -1.50 -9.45
C ALA A 64 3.26 -0.89 -8.06
N ALA A 65 2.53 -1.57 -7.17
CA ALA A 65 2.33 -1.13 -5.79
C ALA A 65 3.63 -1.20 -4.98
N LEU A 66 4.40 -2.27 -5.12
CA LEU A 66 5.70 -2.40 -4.45
C LEU A 66 6.73 -1.41 -4.95
N SER A 67 6.86 -1.24 -6.27
CA SER A 67 7.81 -0.26 -6.83
C SER A 67 7.51 1.16 -6.35
N GLU A 68 6.24 1.56 -6.28
CA GLU A 68 5.86 2.86 -5.73
C GLU A 68 6.10 2.96 -4.22
N LEU A 69 5.84 1.88 -3.47
CA LEU A 69 6.11 1.83 -2.03
C LEU A 69 7.61 2.00 -1.73
N GLU A 70 8.47 1.26 -2.43
CA GLU A 70 9.93 1.35 -2.30
C GLU A 70 10.44 2.73 -2.69
N ARG A 71 9.93 3.30 -3.78
CA ARG A 71 10.27 4.67 -4.21
C ARG A 71 9.93 5.69 -3.13
N ARG A 72 8.76 5.59 -2.49
CA ARG A 72 8.34 6.47 -1.39
C ARG A 72 9.22 6.31 -0.16
N LEU A 73 9.54 5.08 0.22
CA LEU A 73 10.43 4.78 1.35
C LEU A 73 11.81 5.42 1.15
N ASN A 74 12.38 5.30 -0.05
CA ASN A 74 13.67 5.92 -0.36
C ASN A 74 13.64 7.44 -0.25
N LEU A 75 12.54 8.09 -0.68
CA LEU A 75 12.39 9.53 -0.52
C LEU A 75 12.30 9.95 0.95
N GLU A 76 11.56 9.23 1.79
CA GLU A 76 11.48 9.56 3.21
C GLU A 76 12.80 9.35 3.96
N LEU A 77 13.57 8.32 3.57
CA LEU A 77 14.90 8.10 4.12
C LEU A 77 15.87 9.24 3.76
N GLN A 78 15.71 9.84 2.57
CA GLN A 78 16.49 11.01 2.15
C GLN A 78 16.09 12.28 2.89
N ASP A 79 14.79 12.48 3.16
CA ASP A 79 14.30 13.65 3.91
C ASP A 79 14.67 13.61 5.41
N ALA A 80 15.01 12.44 5.94
CA ALA A 80 15.38 12.23 7.33
C ALA A 80 16.90 12.34 7.61
N ALA A 81 17.72 12.50 6.57
CA ALA A 81 19.19 12.60 6.63
C ALA A 81 19.68 14.05 6.56
#